data_AF-A0A958LWD5-F1
#
_entry.id   AF-A0A958LWD5-F1
#
_cell.length_a   1.000
_cell.length_b   1.000
_cell.length_c   1.000
_cell.angle_alpha   90.00
_cell.angle_beta   90.00
_cell.angle_gamma   90.00
#
_symmetry.space_group_name_H-M   'P 1'
#
loop_
_entity.id
_entity.type
_entity.pdbx_description
1 polymer ?
#
loop_
_entity_poly.entity_id
_entity_poly.type
_entity_poly.pdbx_seq_one_letter_code
_entity_poly.pdbx_strand_id
1 'polypeptide(L)' 'MHAGIDPFNDEDPMGIYRNILKGKVSFTSNFDKDAKSLVKHLLVADLSKRYGNLKDGINLVIQV' A
#
# COMPACT_ATOMS: atom_id res chain seq x y z
N MET A 1 3.74 4.66 12.13
CA MET A 1 4.37 4.99 10.83
C MET A 1 5.66 4.17 10.75
N HIS A 2 5.81 3.24 9.79
CA HIS A 2 6.88 2.22 9.82
C HIS A 2 8.10 2.51 8.93
N ALA A 3 7.95 3.25 7.83
CA ALA A 3 9.05 3.48 6.87
C ALA A 3 9.73 4.85 7.01
N GLY A 4 9.07 5.85 7.60
CA GLY A 4 9.55 7.24 7.63
C GLY A 4 9.57 7.95 6.26
N ILE A 5 9.14 7.28 5.18
CA ILE A 5 9.11 7.77 3.80
C ILE A 5 7.75 7.41 3.19
N ASP A 6 7.18 8.30 2.38
CA ASP A 6 5.92 8.08 1.65
C ASP A 6 6.11 7.07 0.49
N PRO A 7 5.16 6.13 0.29
CA PRO A 7 5.25 5.11 -0.77
C PRO A 7 5.26 5.65 -2.21
N PHE A 8 4.75 6.87 -2.47
CA PHE A 8 4.66 7.49 -3.80
C PHE A 8 5.26 8.90 -3.82
N ASN A 9 6.39 9.09 -3.14
CA ASN A 9 7.08 10.38 -3.08
C ASN A 9 7.61 10.84 -4.45
N ASP A 10 7.47 12.13 -4.73
CA ASP A 10 8.03 12.84 -5.87
C ASP A 10 8.12 14.34 -5.53
N GLU A 11 9.01 15.07 -6.20
CA GLU A 11 9.15 16.53 -6.00
C GLU A 11 8.02 17.31 -6.67
N ASP A 12 7.47 16.77 -7.76
CA ASP A 12 6.36 17.36 -8.50
C ASP A 12 5.03 16.63 -8.21
N PRO A 13 3.93 17.35 -7.94
CA PRO A 13 2.63 16.72 -7.71
C PRO A 13 2.18 15.76 -8.83
N MET A 14 2.49 16.05 -10.09
CA MET A 14 2.15 15.15 -11.20
C MET A 14 3.03 13.90 -11.19
N GLY A 15 4.26 13.99 -10.69
CA GLY A 15 5.10 12.84 -10.34
C GLY A 15 4.44 11.90 -9.34
N ILE A 16 3.90 12.45 -8.24
CA ILE A 16 3.17 11.69 -7.20
C ILE A 16 2.00 10.92 -7.83
N TYR A 17 1.14 11.60 -8.60
CA TYR A 17 -0.01 10.96 -9.25
C TYR A 17 0.42 9.85 -10.21
N ARG A 18 1.48 10.05 -10.98
CA ARG A 18 2.03 9.00 -11.85
C ARG A 18 2.53 7.80 -11.04
N ASN A 19 3.13 8.02 -9.88
CA ASN A 19 3.62 6.94 -9.02
C ASN A 19 2.47 6.17 -8.37
N ILE A 20 1.40 6.86 -7.94
CA ILE A 20 0.15 6.24 -7.47
C ILE A 20 -0.46 5.34 -8.55
N LEU A 21 -0.59 5.85 -9.79
CA LEU A 21 -1.16 5.08 -10.90
C LEU A 21 -0.30 3.89 -11.30
N LYS A 22 1.03 3.99 -11.19
CA LYS A 22 1.94 2.86 -11.39
C LYS A 22 1.80 1.80 -10.29
N GLY A 23 1.41 2.19 -9.08
CA GLY A 23 1.19 1.29 -7.94
C GLY A 23 2.45 0.55 -7.47
N LYS A 24 3.65 1.03 -7.82
CA LYS A 24 4.92 0.41 -7.42
C LYS A 24 5.39 0.98 -6.09
N VAL A 25 5.38 0.16 -5.04
CA VAL A 25 5.83 0.53 -3.70
C VAL A 25 7.14 -0.20 -3.37
N SER A 26 8.14 0.57 -2.96
CA SER A 26 9.43 0.05 -2.50
C SER A 26 9.44 -0.09 -0.98
N PHE A 27 9.99 -1.19 -0.49
CA PHE A 27 10.13 -1.46 0.95
C PHE A 27 11.61 -1.66 1.28
N THR A 28 12.06 -1.15 2.42
CA THR A 28 13.41 -1.41 2.93
C THR A 28 13.56 -2.89 3.32
N SER A 29 14.81 -3.37 3.39
CA SER A 29 15.10 -4.77 3.75
C SER A 29 14.58 -5.16 5.13
N ASN A 30 14.55 -4.20 6.06
CA ASN A 30 14.16 -4.41 7.45
C ASN A 30 12.67 -4.12 7.69
N PHE A 31 11.89 -3.92 6.63
CA PHE A 31 10.46 -3.70 6.76
C PHE A 31 9.79 -4.98 7.25
N ASP A 32 8.97 -4.86 8.30
CA ASP A 32 8.26 -5.98 8.89
C ASP A 32 7.43 -6.74 7.84
N LYS A 33 7.49 -8.08 7.87
CA LYS A 33 6.93 -8.91 6.80
C LYS A 33 5.41 -8.84 6.76
N ASP A 34 4.77 -8.81 7.91
CA ASP A 34 3.30 -8.80 8.03
C ASP A 34 2.78 -7.42 7.69
N ALA A 35 3.44 -6.36 8.17
CA ALA A 35 3.19 -5.00 7.73
C ALA A 35 3.37 -4.83 6.22
N LYS A 36 4.41 -5.44 5.61
CA LYS A 36 4.65 -5.39 4.16
C LYS A 36 3.49 -6.02 3.39
N SER A 37 3.04 -7.17 3.88
CA SER A 37 1.90 -7.88 3.29
C SER A 37 0.65 -7.01 3.36
N LEU A 38 0.34 -6.44 4.53
CA LEU A 38 -0.81 -5.58 4.72
C LEU A 38 -0.78 -4.35 3.79
N VAL A 39 0.35 -3.63 3.73
CA VAL A 39 0.50 -2.46 2.85
C VAL A 39 0.27 -2.84 1.39
N LYS A 40 0.76 -3.99 0.93
CA LYS A 40 0.54 -4.45 -0.45
C LYS A 40 -0.93 -4.74 -0.75
N HIS A 41 -1.68 -5.29 0.21
CA HIS A 41 -3.10 -5.59 0.03
C HIS A 41 -4.01 -4.36 0.18
N LEU A 42 -3.53 -3.31 0.86
CA LEU A 42 -4.20 -2.02 0.94
C LEU A 42 -3.92 -1.13 -0.29
N LEU A 43 -2.69 -1.11 -0.79
CA LEU A 43 -2.26 -0.29 -1.93
C LEU A 43 -2.46 -1.01 -3.28
N VAL A 44 -3.63 -1.63 -3.47
CA VAL A 44 -4.02 -2.29 -4.71
C VAL A 44 -4.81 -1.32 -5.60
N ALA A 45 -4.43 -1.19 -6.87
CA ALA A 45 -5.12 -0.33 -7.83
C ALA A 45 -6.55 -0.79 -8.13
N ASP A 46 -6.73 -2.10 -8.29
CA ASP A 46 -8.04 -2.74 -8.47
C ASP A 46 -8.82 -2.77 -7.14
N LEU A 47 -9.84 -1.91 -7.03
CA LEU A 47 -10.67 -1.79 -5.84
C LEU A 47 -11.36 -3.10 -5.46
N SER A 48 -11.68 -3.96 -6.44
CA SER A 48 -12.34 -5.25 -6.19
C SER A 48 -11.44 -6.29 -5.54
N LYS A 49 -10.13 -5.99 -5.40
CA LYS A 49 -9.12 -6.84 -4.78
C LYS A 49 -8.49 -6.22 -3.53
N ARG A 50 -8.88 -4.98 -3.21
CA ARG A 50 -8.32 -4.22 -2.09
C ARG A 50 -8.93 -4.69 -0.77
N TYR A 51 -8.09 -4.96 0.23
CA TYR A 51 -8.57 -5.29 1.58
C TYR A 51 -9.42 -4.14 2.13
N GLY A 52 -10.45 -4.47 2.92
CA GLY A 52 -11.47 -3.52 3.34
C GLY A 52 -12.64 -3.35 2.34
N ASN A 53 -12.46 -3.72 1.07
CA ASN A 53 -13.50 -3.65 0.03
C ASN A 53 -13.94 -5.04 -0.50
N LEU A 54 -13.36 -6.12 0.04
CA LEU A 54 -13.76 -7.49 -0.26
C LEU A 54 -14.98 -7.91 0.56
N LYS A 55 -15.55 -9.09 0.26
CA LYS A 55 -16.72 -9.64 0.96
C LYS A 55 -16.52 -9.73 2.49
N ASP A 56 -15.31 -10.05 2.92
CA ASP A 56 -14.94 -10.13 4.35
C ASP A 56 -14.56 -8.77 4.96
N GLY A 57 -14.59 -7.70 4.15
CA GLY A 57 -14.47 -6.31 4.55
C GLY A 57 -13.27 -6.03 5.44
N ILE A 58 -13.55 -5.54 6.64
CA ILE A 58 -12.55 -5.14 7.63
C ILE A 58 -11.84 -6.34 8.30
N ASN A 59 -12.42 -7.54 8.28
CA ASN A 59 -11.82 -8.71 8.93
C ASN A 59 -10.46 -9.07 8.32
N LEU A 60 -10.28 -8.82 7.01
CA LEU A 60 -9.01 -9.03 6.30
C LEU A 60 -7.92 -8.05 6.72
N VAL A 61 -8.28 -6.93 7.36
CA VAL A 61 -7.33 -5.91 7.83
C VAL A 61 -6.92 -6.20 9.28
N ILE A 62 -7.84 -6.72 10.10
CA ILE A 62 -7.65 -6.89 11.55
C ILE A 62 -6.97 -8.23 11.90
N GLN A 63 -6.97 -9.21 10.99
CA GLN A 63 -6.38 -10.54 11.23
C GLN A 63 -4.88 -10.64 10.89
N VAL A 64 -4.20 -9.53 10.59
CA VAL A 64 -2.76 -9.48 10.30
C VAL A 64 -1.97 -9.18 11.56
#